data_AF-A0A9Q4L350-F1
#
_entry.id   AF-A0A9Q4L350-F1
#
_cell.length_a   1.000
_cell.length_b   1.000
_cell.length_c   1.000
_cell.angle_alpha   90.00
_cell.angle_beta   90.00
_cell.angle_gamma   90.00
#
_symmetry.space_group_name_H-M   'P 1'
#
loop_
_entity.id
_entity.type
_entity.pdbx_description
1 polymer ?
#
loop_
_entity_poly.entity_id
_entity_poly.type
_entity_poly.pdbx_seq_one_letter_code
_entity_poly.pdbx_strand_id
1 'polypeptide(L)'
;MKRSNEFSVRPASQKKRRVVIRWLDASASLWNETNYARRQKFLNDESVWSADTGRLEGKYKGVLSSSVAQQIIRKNSEAWRSFFSLNEKYHAGKLNEKPSLPRYWGDEEDGSV
;
A
#
# COMPACT_ATOMS: atom_id res chain seq x y z
N MET A 1 -6.09 -2.90 -15.01
CA MET A 1 -6.48 -1.50 -15.24
C MET A 1 -5.22 -0.65 -15.19
N LYS A 2 -4.79 -0.10 -16.34
CA LYS A 2 -3.50 0.59 -16.56
C LYS A 2 -3.72 2.12 -16.57
N ARG A 3 -3.89 2.73 -15.40
CA ARG A 3 -3.82 4.19 -15.27
C ARG A 3 -3.09 4.53 -13.98
N SER A 4 -1.78 4.76 -14.08
CA SER A 4 -1.08 5.59 -13.10
C SER A 4 -1.24 7.04 -13.57
N ASN A 5 -1.80 7.88 -12.71
CA ASN A 5 -1.87 9.30 -12.95
C ASN A 5 -0.63 9.94 -12.30
N GLU A 6 0.12 10.69 -13.07
CA GLU A 6 1.23 11.50 -12.56
C GLU A 6 0.73 12.91 -12.24
N PHE A 7 1.09 13.43 -11.06
CA PHE A 7 0.70 14.77 -10.64
C PHE A 7 1.95 15.60 -10.32
N SER A 8 2.15 16.69 -11.05
CA SER A 8 3.18 17.69 -10.71
C SER A 8 2.62 18.68 -9.69
N VAL A 9 3.05 18.59 -8.43
CA VAL A 9 2.61 19.48 -7.36
C VAL A 9 3.60 20.63 -7.18
N ARG A 10 3.13 21.88 -7.28
CA ARG A 10 3.93 23.10 -6.99
C ARG A 10 3.39 23.81 -5.74
N PRO A 11 3.99 23.58 -4.55
CA PRO A 11 3.53 24.23 -3.32
C PRO A 11 3.79 25.74 -3.36
N ALA A 12 2.79 26.54 -3.01
CA ALA A 12 2.89 28.01 -3.03
C ALA A 12 3.82 28.60 -1.96
N SER A 13 4.33 27.80 -1.02
CA SER A 13 5.31 28.25 -0.01
C SER A 13 6.09 27.08 0.59
N GLN A 14 7.23 27.37 1.24
CA GLN A 14 8.00 26.35 1.96
C GLN A 14 7.18 25.65 3.05
N LYS A 15 6.31 26.39 3.76
CA LYS A 15 5.42 25.81 4.78
C LYS A 15 4.46 24.79 4.16
N LYS A 16 3.82 25.13 3.04
CA LYS A 16 2.93 24.22 2.31
C LYS A 16 3.69 23.01 1.76
N ARG A 17 4.92 23.20 1.26
CA ARG A 17 5.79 22.09 0.82
C ARG A 17 6.04 21.08 1.93
N ARG A 18 6.38 21.54 3.14
CA ARG A 18 6.61 20.65 4.30
C ARG A 18 5.36 19.85 4.68
N VAL A 19 4.18 20.46 4.63
CA VAL A 19 2.92 19.77 4.91
C VAL A 19 2.66 18.66 3.89
N VAL A 20 2.86 18.94 2.59
CA VAL A 20 2.69 17.94 1.53
C VAL A 20 3.67 16.78 1.71
N ILE A 21 4.95 17.07 1.97
CA ILE A 21 5.96 16.03 2.20
C ILE A 21 5.57 15.15 3.39
N ARG A 22 5.19 15.74 4.52
CA ARG A 22 4.75 14.99 5.72
C ARG A 22 3.53 14.11 5.43
N TRP A 23 2.60 14.60 4.62
CA TRP A 23 1.40 13.86 4.23
C TRP A 23 1.73 12.68 3.28
N LEU A 24 2.64 12.87 2.33
CA LEU A 24 3.12 11.81 1.45
C LEU A 24 3.90 10.73 2.22
N ASP A 25 4.78 11.15 3.13
CA ASP A 25 5.56 10.25 3.98
C ASP A 25 4.68 9.39 4.90
N ALA A 26 3.66 10.02 5.51
CA ALA A 26 2.66 9.29 6.28
C ALA A 26 1.84 8.31 5.43
N SER A 27 1.57 8.65 4.16
CA SER A 27 0.85 7.77 3.24
C SER A 27 1.67 6.53 2.89
N ALA A 28 2.94 6.72 2.53
CA ALA A 28 3.88 5.64 2.23
C ALA A 28 4.10 4.74 3.47
N SER A 29 4.27 5.36 4.65
CA SER A 29 4.46 4.63 5.90
C SER A 29 3.24 3.79 6.28
N LEU A 30 2.02 4.32 6.12
CA LEU A 30 0.80 3.55 6.36
C LEU A 30 0.67 2.37 5.40
N TRP A 31 0.98 2.55 4.10
CA TRP A 31 1.03 1.46 3.14
C TRP A 31 2.04 0.39 3.58
N ASN A 32 3.26 0.80 3.94
CA ASN A 32 4.35 -0.10 4.31
C ASN A 32 4.06 -0.91 5.57
N GLU A 33 3.60 -0.25 6.63
CA GLU A 33 3.24 -0.94 7.88
C GLU A 33 2.06 -1.89 7.71
N THR A 34 1.04 -1.48 6.94
CA THR A 34 -0.09 -2.35 6.62
C THR A 34 0.38 -3.57 5.84
N ASN A 35 1.21 -3.36 4.83
CA ASN A 35 1.75 -4.44 4.01
C ASN A 35 2.64 -5.38 4.81
N TYR A 36 3.50 -4.83 5.67
CA TYR A 36 4.34 -5.60 6.56
C TYR A 36 3.50 -6.50 7.46
N ALA A 37 2.50 -5.94 8.15
CA ALA A 37 1.63 -6.72 9.04
C ALA A 37 0.94 -7.89 8.30
N ARG A 38 0.47 -7.64 7.07
CA ARG A 38 -0.14 -8.69 6.24
C ARG A 38 0.86 -9.72 5.74
N ARG A 39 2.05 -9.31 5.32
CA ARG A 39 3.12 -10.22 4.90
C ARG A 39 3.53 -11.13 6.06
N GLN A 40 3.65 -10.61 7.28
CA GLN A 40 3.94 -11.44 8.46
C GLN A 40 2.85 -12.49 8.70
N LYS A 41 1.57 -12.12 8.58
CA LYS A 41 0.46 -13.08 8.66
C LYS A 41 0.58 -14.16 7.58
N PHE A 42 0.79 -13.74 6.32
CA PHE A 42 0.93 -14.66 5.20
C PHE A 42 2.09 -15.65 5.37
N LEU A 43 3.25 -15.19 5.85
CA LEU A 43 4.43 -16.02 6.05
C LEU A 43 4.28 -17.01 7.21
N ASN A 44 3.36 -16.75 8.14
CA ASN A 44 3.02 -17.64 9.25
C ASN A 44 1.80 -18.53 8.95
N ASP A 45 1.39 -18.64 7.67
CA ASP A 45 0.18 -19.37 7.25
C ASP A 45 -1.12 -18.86 7.90
N GLU A 46 -1.13 -17.61 8.36
CA GLU A 46 -2.31 -16.94 8.89
C GLU A 46 -3.02 -16.09 7.83
N SER A 47 -4.32 -15.84 8.06
CA SER A 47 -5.10 -14.96 7.19
C SER A 47 -4.53 -13.53 7.21
N VAL A 48 -4.20 -12.98 6.03
CA VAL A 48 -3.75 -11.58 5.88
C VAL A 48 -4.82 -10.57 6.34
N TRP A 49 -6.08 -10.98 6.42
CA TRP A 49 -7.18 -10.14 6.89
C TRP A 49 -7.24 -10.02 8.42
N SER A 50 -6.47 -10.84 9.14
CA SER A 50 -6.32 -10.74 10.60
C SER A 50 -5.34 -9.66 11.06
N ALA A 51 -4.65 -9.00 10.12
CA ALA A 51 -3.79 -7.87 10.45
C ALA A 51 -4.61 -6.72 11.06
N ASP A 52 -4.17 -6.21 12.21
CA ASP A 52 -4.84 -5.11 12.92
C ASP A 52 -4.63 -3.76 12.20
N THR A 53 -5.38 -3.57 11.12
CA THR A 53 -5.36 -2.32 10.35
C THR A 53 -6.10 -1.19 11.04
N GLY A 54 -6.96 -1.49 12.03
CA GLY A 54 -7.67 -0.47 12.81
C GLY A 54 -6.72 0.34 13.71
N ARG A 55 -5.75 -0.34 14.34
CA ARG A 55 -4.66 0.35 15.06
C ARG A 55 -3.83 1.24 14.15
N LEU A 56 -3.54 0.78 12.93
CA LEU A 56 -2.80 1.57 11.94
C LEU A 56 -3.61 2.78 11.45
N GLU A 57 -4.90 2.62 11.16
CA GLU A 57 -5.78 3.75 10.85
C GLU A 57 -5.75 4.79 11.98
N GLY A 58 -5.90 4.34 13.24
CA GLY A 58 -5.86 5.19 14.42
C GLY A 58 -4.55 5.96 14.57
N LYS A 59 -3.41 5.32 14.28
CA LYS A 59 -2.07 5.93 14.29
C LYS A 59 -1.94 7.06 13.26
N TYR A 60 -2.50 6.88 12.07
CA TYR A 60 -2.24 7.76 10.92
C TYR A 60 -3.33 8.81 10.67
N LYS A 61 -4.55 8.64 11.19
CA LYS A 61 -5.68 9.57 10.95
C LYS A 61 -5.41 11.01 11.38
N GLY A 62 -4.52 11.24 12.37
CA GLY A 62 -4.14 12.59 12.81
C GLY A 62 -3.33 13.38 11.77
N VAL A 63 -2.65 12.69 10.84
CA VAL A 63 -1.90 13.32 9.75
C VAL A 63 -2.67 13.26 8.43
N LEU A 64 -3.32 12.12 8.15
CA LEU A 64 -3.93 11.86 6.84
C LEU A 64 -5.42 12.19 6.76
N SER A 65 -6.12 12.32 7.90
CA SER A 65 -7.57 12.09 8.07
C SER A 65 -7.96 10.60 8.00
N SER A 66 -9.09 10.24 8.61
CA SER A 66 -9.57 8.86 8.63
C SER A 66 -9.90 8.33 7.23
N SER A 67 -10.51 9.14 6.37
CA SER A 67 -10.93 8.71 5.03
C SER A 67 -9.74 8.35 4.15
N VAL A 68 -8.67 9.14 4.18
CA VAL A 68 -7.43 8.87 3.44
C VAL A 68 -6.74 7.63 4.01
N ALA A 69 -6.64 7.50 5.33
CA ALA A 69 -6.03 6.33 5.95
C ALA A 69 -6.75 5.03 5.57
N GLN A 70 -8.09 5.03 5.64
CA GLN A 70 -8.93 3.91 5.20
C GLN A 70 -8.74 3.61 3.71
N GLN A 71 -8.64 4.64 2.87
CA GLN A 71 -8.46 4.48 1.43
C GLN A 71 -7.10 3.84 1.09
N ILE A 72 -6.02 4.16 1.82
CA ILE A 72 -4.72 3.50 1.67
C ILE A 72 -4.79 2.03 2.08
N ILE A 73 -5.40 1.73 3.23
CA ILE A 73 -5.61 0.35 3.69
C ILE A 73 -6.43 -0.44 2.67
N ARG A 74 -7.48 0.17 2.09
CA ARG A 74 -8.31 -0.42 1.04
C ARG A 74 -7.50 -0.73 -0.22
N LYS A 75 -6.62 0.18 -0.65
CA LYS A 75 -5.71 -0.08 -1.79
C LYS A 75 -4.75 -1.22 -1.51
N ASN A 76 -4.22 -1.31 -0.30
CA ASN A 76 -3.41 -2.46 0.07
C ASN A 76 -4.23 -3.77 0.02
N SER A 77 -5.51 -3.75 0.42
CA SER A 77 -6.40 -4.92 0.31
C SER A 77 -6.65 -5.32 -1.15
N GLU A 78 -6.80 -4.35 -2.05
CA GLU A 78 -6.90 -4.61 -3.50
C GLU A 78 -5.63 -5.29 -4.03
N ALA A 79 -4.44 -4.85 -3.60
CA ALA A 79 -3.18 -5.46 -4.01
C ALA A 79 -3.06 -6.94 -3.56
N TRP A 80 -3.46 -7.24 -2.32
CA TRP A 80 -3.50 -8.63 -1.82
C TRP A 80 -4.51 -9.51 -2.56
N ARG A 81 -5.71 -8.98 -2.86
CA ARG A 81 -6.70 -9.72 -3.69
C ARG A 81 -6.17 -10.00 -5.09
N SER A 82 -5.49 -9.03 -5.69
CA SER A 82 -4.83 -9.18 -6.99
C SER A 82 -3.76 -10.28 -6.93
N PHE A 83 -2.91 -10.27 -5.90
CA PHE A 83 -1.91 -11.31 -5.68
C PHE A 83 -2.55 -12.70 -5.58
N PHE A 84 -3.58 -12.88 -4.76
CA PHE A 84 -4.24 -14.19 -4.63
C PHE A 84 -4.86 -14.68 -5.95
N SER A 85 -5.51 -13.78 -6.69
CA SER A 85 -6.06 -14.13 -8.01
C SER A 85 -4.98 -14.55 -9.01
N LEU A 86 -3.82 -13.89 -9.00
CA LEU A 86 -2.68 -14.29 -9.82
C LEU A 86 -2.08 -15.62 -9.35
N ASN A 87 -2.00 -15.83 -8.04
CA ASN A 87 -1.44 -17.05 -7.46
C ASN A 87 -2.29 -18.27 -7.80
N GLU A 88 -3.62 -18.13 -7.75
CA GLU A 88 -4.55 -19.16 -8.20
C GLU A 88 -4.35 -19.52 -9.68
N LYS A 89 -4.18 -18.52 -10.56
CA LYS A 89 -3.89 -18.74 -11.99
C LYS A 89 -2.56 -19.44 -12.22
N TYR A 90 -1.54 -19.08 -11.44
CA TYR A 90 -0.23 -19.73 -11.48
C TYR A 90 -0.34 -21.22 -11.11
N HIS A 91 -0.99 -21.54 -9.99
CA HIS A 91 -1.21 -22.93 -9.58
C HIS A 91 -2.11 -23.73 -10.52
N ALA A 92 -3.01 -23.06 -11.27
CA ALA A 92 -3.82 -23.67 -12.32
C ALA A 92 -3.08 -23.84 -13.67
N GLY A 93 -1.78 -23.50 -13.76
CA GLY A 93 -0.99 -23.59 -14.98
C GLY A 93 -1.34 -22.53 -16.05
N LYS A 94 -2.12 -21.50 -15.69
CA LYS A 94 -2.55 -20.42 -16.60
C LYS A 94 -1.59 -19.24 -16.63
N LEU A 95 -0.59 -19.23 -15.75
CA LEU A 95 0.45 -18.21 -15.68
C LEU A 95 1.79 -18.93 -15.51
N ASN A 96 2.77 -18.58 -16.34
CA ASN A 96 4.10 -19.20 -16.32
C ASN A 96 4.99 -18.63 -15.21
N GLU A 97 4.78 -17.36 -14.86
CA GLU A 97 5.58 -16.64 -13.88
C GLU A 97 4.89 -16.62 -12.52
N LYS A 98 5.66 -16.89 -11.46
CA LYS A 98 5.16 -16.82 -10.09
C LYS A 98 4.89 -15.36 -9.70
N PRO A 99 3.67 -15.00 -9.26
CA PRO A 99 3.39 -13.64 -8.86
C PRO A 99 4.17 -13.24 -7.61
N SER A 100 4.66 -12.01 -7.60
CA SER A 100 5.34 -11.42 -6.44
C SER A 100 4.33 -10.93 -5.40
N LEU A 101 4.73 -10.98 -4.12
CA LEU A 101 3.96 -10.38 -3.03
C LEU A 101 3.77 -8.86 -3.25
N PRO A 102 2.67 -8.26 -2.74
CA PRO A 102 2.49 -6.81 -2.79
C PRO A 102 3.72 -6.09 -2.25
N ARG A 103 4.30 -5.16 -3.02
CA ARG A 103 5.58 -4.49 -2.71
C ARG A 103 5.41 -3.35 -1.70
N TYR A 104 6.52 -2.99 -1.04
CA TYR A 104 6.58 -1.78 -0.24
C TYR A 104 6.66 -0.55 -1.15
N TRP A 105 6.15 0.56 -0.64
CA TRP A 105 6.27 1.87 -1.25
C TRP A 105 7.68 2.41 -1.01
N GLY A 106 8.35 2.82 -2.09
CA GLY A 106 9.72 3.35 -2.05
C GLY A 106 10.81 2.27 -2.09
N ASP A 107 10.44 0.99 -2.17
CA ASP A 107 11.38 -0.08 -2.52
C ASP A 107 11.60 -0.06 -4.04
N GLU A 108 12.69 0.60 -4.46
CA GLU A 108 13.44 0.51 -5.73
C GLU A 108 13.40 1.68 -6.73
N GLU A 109 14.55 1.83 -7.40
CA GLU A 109 15.06 2.87 -8.31
C GLU A 109 14.17 3.23 -9.53
N ASP A 110 13.03 2.57 -9.74
CA ASP A 110 12.24 2.62 -10.98
C ASP A 110 10.84 3.26 -10.85
N GLY A 111 10.65 4.17 -9.87
CA GLY A 111 9.61 5.21 -9.98
C GLY A 111 8.15 4.72 -10.07
N SER A 112 7.79 3.62 -9.42
CA SER A 112 6.37 3.22 -9.33
C SER A 112 5.67 3.96 -8.18
N VAL A 113 4.77 4.87 -8.55
CA VAL A 113 3.83 5.61 -7.69
C VAL A 113 2.49 4.86 -7.57
#